data_AF-A0A183LVH5-F1
#
_entry.id   AF-A0A183LVH5-F1
#
_cell.length_a   1.000
_cell.length_b   1.000
_cell.length_c   1.000
_cell.angle_alpha   90.00
_cell.angle_beta   90.00
_cell.angle_gamma   90.00
#
_symmetry.space_group_name_H-M   'P 1'
#
loop_
_entity.id
_entity.type
_entity.pdbx_description
1 polymer ?
#
loop_
_entity_poly.entity_id
_entity_poly.type
_entity_poly.pdbx_seq_one_letter_code
_entity_poly.pdbx_strand_id
1 'polypeptide(L)'
;MVVGGSRQETLDRVSCYLALVSKVYLWIRNSTITIGLQGISETTTRLLKTFGIGVAHKPTKSLQSILCKPKDEITKENKSDIIYKINCANSEKHYIGQSGRPLHLRLHEHQLAVERHDISSLISIHVDNCGNSFHWKNVEILDRGNSKSTRKFLEAWHSDQSTINKHIEINPIYQPIRKTMHKYRNKNQNNGRRPKQRSKQ
;
A
#
# COMPACT_ATOMS: atom_id res chain seq x y z
N MET A 1 -3.65 22.87 64.26
CA MET A 1 -3.95 23.46 62.93
C MET A 1 -4.26 22.30 61.99
N VAL A 2 -5.54 22.11 61.66
CA VAL A 2 -6.02 20.95 60.90
C VAL A 2 -5.73 21.19 59.42
N VAL A 3 -5.14 20.17 58.78
CA VAL A 3 -4.74 20.13 57.37
C VAL A 3 -5.99 20.20 56.48
N GLY A 4 -6.32 21.40 56.00
CA GLY A 4 -7.47 21.67 55.13
C GLY A 4 -7.02 21.84 53.68
N GLY A 5 -6.88 20.74 52.95
CA GLY A 5 -6.46 20.78 51.54
C GLY A 5 -6.55 19.41 50.88
N SER A 6 -7.76 18.93 50.60
CA SER A 6 -7.92 17.67 49.84
C SER A 6 -9.28 17.50 49.15
N ARG A 7 -10.27 18.38 49.39
CA ARG A 7 -11.62 18.29 48.80
C ARG A 7 -11.80 19.10 47.52
N GLN A 8 -11.11 20.22 47.34
CA GLN A 8 -11.27 21.06 46.14
C GLN A 8 -10.55 20.49 44.90
N GLU A 9 -9.31 20.00 45.07
CA GLU A 9 -8.52 19.43 43.96
C GLU A 9 -9.09 18.10 43.40
N THR A 10 -9.75 17.31 44.26
CA THR A 10 -10.42 16.08 43.84
C THR A 10 -11.70 16.37 43.05
N LEU A 11 -12.44 17.41 43.42
CA LEU A 11 -13.62 17.87 42.67
C LEU A 11 -13.26 18.46 41.30
N ASP A 12 -12.14 19.19 41.19
CA ASP A 12 -11.66 19.72 39.90
C ASP A 12 -11.17 18.61 38.96
N ARG A 13 -10.51 17.57 39.47
CA ARG A 13 -10.12 16.40 38.67
C ARG A 13 -11.33 15.61 38.18
N VAL A 14 -12.35 15.42 39.02
CA VAL A 14 -13.60 14.75 38.63
C VAL A 14 -14.39 15.60 37.63
N SER A 15 -14.42 16.93 37.81
CA SER A 15 -15.02 17.87 36.87
C SER A 15 -14.33 17.87 35.50
N CYS A 16 -12.99 17.93 35.46
CA CYS A 16 -12.21 17.78 34.23
C CYS A 16 -12.40 16.41 33.56
N TYR A 17 -12.46 15.33 34.34
CA TYR A 17 -12.68 13.98 33.81
C TYR A 17 -14.09 13.85 33.21
N LEU A 18 -15.11 14.31 33.92
CA LEU A 18 -16.50 14.34 33.42
C LEU A 18 -16.61 15.22 32.17
N ALA A 19 -15.93 16.37 32.12
CA ALA A 19 -15.90 17.24 30.94
C ALA A 19 -15.20 16.59 29.74
N LEU A 20 -14.10 15.85 29.96
CA LEU A 20 -13.43 15.08 28.92
C LEU A 20 -14.30 13.92 28.43
N VAL A 21 -14.91 13.16 29.33
CA VAL A 21 -15.84 12.07 29.01
C VAL A 21 -17.05 12.60 28.24
N SER A 22 -17.64 13.72 28.66
CA SER A 22 -18.74 14.37 27.95
C SER A 22 -18.33 14.90 26.58
N LYS A 23 -17.13 15.49 26.43
CA LYS A 23 -16.63 15.93 25.12
C LYS A 23 -16.38 14.76 24.17
N VAL A 24 -15.79 13.67 24.66
CA VAL A 24 -15.59 12.44 23.89
C VAL A 24 -16.94 11.82 23.51
N TYR A 25 -17.89 11.79 24.44
CA TYR A 25 -19.24 11.28 24.21
C TYR A 25 -20.00 12.12 23.16
N LEU A 26 -19.93 13.45 23.25
CA LEU A 26 -20.56 14.36 22.29
C LEU A 26 -19.92 14.24 20.90
N TRP A 27 -18.59 14.07 20.84
CA TRP A 27 -17.86 13.86 19.58
C TRP A 27 -18.24 12.53 18.92
N ILE A 28 -18.33 11.44 19.69
CA ILE A 28 -18.80 10.14 19.18
C ILE A 28 -20.24 10.24 18.68
N ARG A 29 -21.12 10.94 19.40
CA ARG A 29 -22.54 11.07 19.07
C ARG A 29 -22.79 11.88 17.78
N ASN A 30 -21.94 12.87 17.48
CA ASN A 30 -22.01 13.66 16.25
C ASN A 30 -21.16 13.10 15.10
N SER A 31 -20.39 12.03 15.32
CA SER A 31 -19.55 11.43 14.29
C SER A 31 -20.34 10.44 13.45
N THR A 32 -20.29 10.60 12.13
CA THR A 32 -20.86 9.61 11.20
C THR A 32 -19.80 8.55 10.88
N ILE A 33 -20.08 7.29 11.24
CA ILE A 33 -19.17 6.17 10.97
C ILE A 33 -19.56 5.51 9.65
N THR A 34 -18.58 5.25 8.79
CA THR A 34 -18.79 4.54 7.51
C THR A 34 -18.41 3.06 7.65
N ILE A 35 -19.36 2.15 7.41
CA ILE A 35 -19.14 0.70 7.51
C ILE A 35 -19.34 0.05 6.14
N GLY A 36 -18.34 -0.67 5.65
CA GLY A 36 -18.29 -1.26 4.31
C GLY A 36 -18.01 -2.76 4.32
N LEU A 37 -18.78 -3.54 5.08
CA LEU A 37 -18.64 -5.00 5.15
C LEU A 37 -20.01 -5.68 4.98
N GLN A 38 -20.15 -6.48 3.91
CA GLN A 38 -21.36 -7.22 3.55
C GLN A 38 -21.74 -8.18 4.70
N GLY A 39 -23.01 -8.19 5.11
CA GLY A 39 -23.54 -9.14 6.11
C GLY A 39 -23.41 -8.73 7.58
N ILE A 40 -22.41 -7.92 7.95
CA ILE A 40 -22.30 -7.39 9.33
C ILE A 40 -22.82 -5.95 9.47
N SER A 41 -22.79 -5.18 8.38
CA SER A 41 -23.05 -3.75 8.42
C SER A 41 -24.45 -3.41 8.98
N GLU A 42 -25.46 -4.22 8.69
CA GLU A 42 -26.83 -3.98 9.13
C GLU A 42 -27.01 -4.19 10.64
N THR A 43 -26.43 -5.26 11.17
CA THR A 43 -26.41 -5.54 12.61
C THR A 43 -25.62 -4.47 13.36
N THR A 44 -24.47 -4.07 12.82
CA THR A 44 -23.65 -3.00 13.41
C THR A 44 -24.36 -1.65 13.35
N THR A 45 -25.06 -1.34 12.26
CA THR A 45 -25.87 -0.12 12.13
C THR A 45 -27.00 -0.08 13.16
N ARG A 46 -27.71 -1.19 13.37
CA ARG A 46 -28.76 -1.28 14.40
C ARG A 46 -28.20 -1.04 15.79
N LEU A 47 -27.07 -1.66 16.13
CA LEU A 47 -26.40 -1.47 17.41
C LEU A 47 -25.93 -0.02 17.59
N LEU A 48 -25.29 0.57 16.58
CA LEU A 48 -24.79 1.95 16.69
C LEU A 48 -25.91 2.98 16.76
N LYS A 49 -27.05 2.72 16.11
CA LYS A 49 -28.25 3.56 16.24
C LYS A 49 -28.80 3.59 17.67
N THR A 50 -28.74 2.49 18.44
CA THR A 50 -29.19 2.51 19.86
C THR A 50 -28.32 3.43 20.72
N PHE A 51 -27.08 3.65 20.34
CA PHE A 51 -26.16 4.61 20.98
C PHE A 51 -26.26 6.03 20.40
N GLY A 52 -27.21 6.29 19.50
CA GLY A 52 -27.40 7.61 18.89
C GLY A 52 -26.31 8.01 17.89
N ILE A 53 -25.56 7.04 17.36
CA ILE A 53 -24.50 7.28 16.37
C ILE A 53 -25.09 7.12 14.97
N GLY A 54 -24.91 8.15 14.14
CA GLY A 54 -25.29 8.10 12.73
C GLY A 54 -24.36 7.17 11.95
N VAL A 55 -24.93 6.24 11.18
CA VAL A 55 -24.16 5.31 10.34
C VAL A 55 -24.52 5.53 8.87
N ALA A 56 -23.49 5.75 8.05
CA ALA A 56 -23.62 5.83 6.61
C ALA A 56 -23.00 4.57 5.96
N HIS A 57 -23.66 4.04 4.94
CA HIS A 57 -23.14 2.92 4.18
C HIS A 57 -22.46 3.43 2.91
N LYS A 58 -21.18 3.06 2.74
CA LYS A 58 -20.48 3.30 1.48
C LYS A 58 -20.58 2.03 0.63
N PRO A 59 -21.23 2.08 -0.54
CA PRO A 59 -21.32 0.91 -1.41
C PRO A 59 -19.94 0.49 -1.91
N THR A 60 -19.71 -0.83 -2.00
CA THR A 60 -18.43 -1.43 -2.42
C THR A 60 -18.03 -1.04 -3.85
N LYS A 61 -19.01 -0.84 -4.72
CA LYS A 61 -18.84 -0.30 -6.07
C LYS A 61 -19.79 0.87 -6.27
N SER A 62 -19.27 2.00 -6.69
CA SER A 62 -20.10 3.15 -7.11
C SER A 62 -20.81 2.82 -8.43
N LEU A 63 -22.00 3.40 -8.65
CA LEU A 63 -22.71 3.32 -9.94
C LEU A 63 -21.82 3.75 -11.12
N GLN A 64 -21.02 4.80 -10.92
CA GLN A 64 -20.05 5.27 -11.91
C GLN A 64 -19.03 4.17 -12.29
N SER A 65 -18.53 3.38 -11.33
CA SER A 65 -17.63 2.25 -11.62
C SER A 65 -18.30 1.12 -12.42
N ILE A 66 -19.61 0.95 -12.30
CA ILE A 66 -20.36 -0.11 -12.99
C ILE A 66 -20.74 0.35 -14.40
N LEU A 67 -21.20 1.60 -14.53
CA LEU A 67 -21.76 2.15 -15.75
C LEU A 67 -20.71 2.88 -16.60
N CYS A 68 -19.79 3.62 -15.97
CA CYS A 68 -18.72 4.32 -16.65
C CYS A 68 -17.47 3.44 -16.66
N LYS A 69 -17.37 2.58 -17.68
CA LYS A 69 -16.06 2.08 -18.09
C LYS A 69 -15.26 3.25 -18.68
N PRO A 70 -13.98 3.44 -18.30
CA PRO A 70 -13.13 4.39 -19.02
C PRO A 70 -13.13 4.00 -20.50
N LYS A 71 -13.34 5.00 -21.38
CA LYS A 71 -13.60 4.81 -22.81
C LYS A 71 -12.45 4.10 -23.53
N ASP A 72 -11.23 4.27 -23.03
CA ASP A 72 -10.03 3.62 -23.51
C ASP A 72 -9.27 2.98 -22.33
N GLU A 73 -8.90 1.71 -22.47
CA GLU A 73 -8.04 1.04 -21.49
C GLU A 73 -6.61 1.59 -21.62
N ILE A 74 -6.09 2.18 -20.53
CA ILE A 74 -4.71 2.65 -20.50
C ILE A 74 -3.79 1.44 -20.60
N THR A 75 -3.03 1.36 -21.70
CA THR A 75 -2.02 0.32 -21.91
C THR A 75 -1.01 0.33 -20.77
N LYS A 76 -0.41 -0.84 -20.50
CA LYS A 76 0.57 -1.01 -19.41
C LYS A 76 1.70 0.02 -19.46
N GLU A 77 2.14 0.38 -20.66
CA GLU A 77 3.24 1.32 -20.93
C GLU A 77 2.90 2.79 -20.66
N ASN A 78 1.62 3.14 -20.72
CA ASN A 78 1.13 4.50 -20.51
C ASN A 78 0.69 4.75 -19.06
N LYS A 79 0.80 3.76 -18.18
CA LYS A 79 0.50 3.93 -16.76
C LYS A 79 1.56 4.82 -16.09
N SER A 80 1.10 5.85 -15.42
CA SER A 80 1.87 6.74 -14.55
C SER A 80 1.66 6.39 -13.08
N ASP A 81 2.46 7.01 -12.20
CA ASP A 81 2.34 6.84 -10.74
C ASP A 81 2.43 5.39 -10.27
N ILE A 82 3.40 4.66 -10.81
CA ILE A 82 3.58 3.22 -10.62
C ILE A 82 4.87 2.87 -9.89
N ILE A 83 4.85 1.68 -9.30
CA ILE A 83 6.01 0.95 -8.81
C ILE A 83 6.17 -0.24 -9.73
N TYR A 84 7.36 -0.39 -10.31
CA TYR A 84 7.61 -1.42 -11.32
C TYR A 84 8.87 -2.21 -10.97
N LYS A 85 8.95 -3.41 -11.53
CA LYS A 85 10.05 -4.37 -11.38
C LYS A 85 10.60 -4.76 -12.74
N ILE A 86 11.92 -4.68 -12.88
CA ILE A 86 12.66 -5.15 -14.06
C ILE A 86 13.62 -6.25 -13.61
N ASN A 87 13.50 -7.42 -14.21
CA ASN A 87 14.39 -8.54 -13.91
C ASN A 87 15.69 -8.42 -14.73
N CYS A 88 16.81 -8.77 -14.10
CA CYS A 88 18.06 -8.99 -14.81
C CYS A 88 17.96 -10.32 -15.58
N ALA A 89 18.54 -10.39 -16.78
CA ALA A 89 18.40 -11.56 -17.65
C ALA A 89 19.17 -12.79 -17.13
N ASN A 90 20.35 -12.58 -16.58
CA ASN A 90 21.27 -13.66 -16.20
C ASN A 90 21.50 -13.75 -14.69
N SER A 91 20.72 -13.03 -13.87
CA SER A 91 20.82 -13.10 -12.41
C SER A 91 19.44 -13.07 -11.75
N GLU A 92 19.34 -13.63 -10.56
CA GLU A 92 18.12 -13.57 -9.73
C GLU A 92 17.84 -12.15 -9.19
N LYS A 93 18.77 -11.22 -9.43
CA LYS A 93 18.64 -9.82 -9.02
C LYS A 93 17.62 -9.11 -9.90
N HIS A 94 16.97 -8.12 -9.31
CA HIS A 94 16.00 -7.30 -10.01
C HIS A 94 16.06 -5.86 -9.55
N TYR A 95 15.63 -4.96 -10.42
CA TYR A 95 15.51 -3.55 -10.11
C TYR A 95 14.05 -3.22 -9.80
N ILE A 96 13.80 -2.61 -8.65
CA ILE A 96 12.51 -2.03 -8.29
C ILE A 96 12.67 -0.54 -8.27
N GLY A 97 11.79 0.16 -8.99
CA GLY A 97 11.78 1.61 -9.02
C GLY A 97 10.38 2.17 -9.07
N GLN A 98 10.27 3.44 -8.72
CA GLN A 98 9.05 4.21 -8.88
C GLN A 98 9.14 5.16 -10.08
N SER A 99 7.99 5.44 -10.70
CA SER A 99 7.86 6.49 -11.71
C SER A 99 6.56 7.27 -11.50
N GLY A 100 6.66 8.60 -11.53
CA GLY A 100 5.49 9.47 -11.67
C GLY A 100 5.09 9.71 -13.11
N ARG A 101 6.02 9.48 -14.05
CA ARG A 101 5.79 9.60 -15.49
C ARG A 101 5.33 8.25 -16.06
N PRO A 102 4.76 8.22 -17.28
CA PRO A 102 4.47 6.97 -17.98
C PRO A 102 5.65 5.99 -18.00
N LEU A 103 5.35 4.70 -17.89
CA LEU A 103 6.35 3.63 -17.81
C LEU A 103 7.32 3.64 -18.99
N HIS A 104 6.82 3.76 -20.23
CA HIS A 104 7.67 3.72 -21.43
C HIS A 104 8.77 4.78 -21.43
N LEU A 105 8.46 6.01 -21.01
CA LEU A 105 9.45 7.09 -20.90
C LEU A 105 10.53 6.73 -19.88
N ARG A 106 10.14 6.20 -18.72
CA ARG A 106 11.10 5.81 -17.69
C ARG A 106 12.00 4.67 -18.16
N LEU A 107 11.47 3.70 -18.90
CA LEU A 107 12.25 2.62 -19.49
C LEU A 107 13.22 3.15 -20.55
N HIS A 108 12.77 4.07 -21.39
CA HIS A 108 13.62 4.70 -22.40
C HIS A 108 14.76 5.51 -21.77
N GLU A 109 14.47 6.30 -20.73
CA GLU A 109 15.50 7.00 -19.94
C GLU A 109 16.55 6.03 -19.37
N HIS A 110 16.13 4.88 -18.87
CA HIS A 110 17.05 3.86 -18.36
C HIS A 110 17.88 3.20 -19.45
N GLN A 111 17.30 2.93 -20.62
CA GLN A 111 18.03 2.39 -21.77
C GLN A 111 19.11 3.37 -22.24
N LEU A 112 18.77 4.65 -22.37
CA LEU A 112 19.73 5.70 -22.71
C LEU A 112 20.83 5.84 -21.65
N ALA A 113 20.49 5.71 -20.36
CA ALA A 113 21.49 5.76 -19.29
C ALA A 113 22.49 4.60 -19.38
N VAL A 114 22.03 3.39 -19.72
CA VAL A 114 22.90 2.23 -19.95
C VAL A 114 23.80 2.43 -21.17
N GLU A 115 23.25 2.92 -22.28
CA GLU A 115 24.02 3.20 -23.50
C GLU A 115 25.13 4.25 -23.27
N ARG A 116 24.86 5.22 -22.40
CA ARG A 116 25.80 6.29 -22.04
C ARG A 116 26.77 5.92 -20.91
N HIS A 117 26.63 4.72 -20.33
CA HIS A 117 27.38 4.32 -19.13
C HIS A 117 27.27 5.35 -17.99
N ASP A 118 26.05 5.85 -17.74
CA ASP A 118 25.79 6.89 -16.76
C ASP A 118 25.92 6.37 -15.32
N ILE A 119 26.98 6.80 -14.64
CA ILE A 119 27.28 6.46 -13.23
C ILE A 119 26.22 6.94 -12.23
N SER A 120 25.29 7.81 -12.62
CA SER A 120 24.18 8.23 -11.75
C SER A 120 23.05 7.19 -11.71
N SER A 121 22.97 6.33 -12.73
CA SER A 121 21.95 5.29 -12.86
C SER A 121 22.43 3.98 -12.27
N LEU A 122 21.73 3.50 -11.25
CA LEU A 122 21.99 2.18 -10.65
C LEU A 122 21.84 1.04 -11.67
N ILE A 123 20.97 1.22 -12.65
CA ILE A 123 20.78 0.24 -13.73
C ILE A 123 22.03 0.20 -14.61
N SER A 124 22.56 1.37 -15.01
CA SER A 124 23.80 1.44 -15.79
C SER A 124 24.97 0.82 -15.05
N ILE A 125 25.21 1.25 -13.80
CA ILE A 125 26.29 0.71 -12.96
C ILE A 125 26.17 -0.82 -12.83
N HIS A 126 24.96 -1.36 -12.69
CA HIS A 126 24.75 -2.79 -12.60
C HIS A 126 25.09 -3.51 -13.92
N VAL A 127 24.68 -2.96 -15.06
CA VAL A 127 25.03 -3.53 -16.38
C VAL A 127 26.55 -3.53 -16.56
N ASP A 128 27.21 -2.43 -16.20
CA ASP A 128 28.66 -2.28 -16.32
C ASP A 128 29.41 -3.28 -15.43
N ASN A 129 28.93 -3.50 -14.20
CA ASN A 129 29.57 -4.40 -13.24
C ASN A 129 29.29 -5.89 -13.50
N CYS A 130 28.07 -6.23 -13.94
CA CYS A 130 27.66 -7.62 -14.11
C CYS A 130 27.71 -8.11 -15.57
N GLY A 131 27.87 -7.21 -16.55
CA GLY A 131 27.81 -7.54 -17.98
C GLY A 131 26.44 -8.04 -18.45
N ASN A 132 25.41 -7.96 -17.59
CA ASN A 132 24.11 -8.55 -17.82
C ASN A 132 23.09 -7.50 -18.24
N SER A 133 22.28 -7.84 -19.23
CA SER A 133 21.19 -6.98 -19.70
C SER A 133 19.92 -7.14 -18.85
N PHE A 134 19.02 -6.16 -18.97
CA PHE A 134 17.70 -6.19 -18.33
C PHE A 134 16.60 -6.59 -19.32
N HIS A 135 15.56 -7.25 -18.82
CA HIS A 135 14.38 -7.59 -19.62
C HIS A 135 13.43 -6.39 -19.81
N TRP A 136 13.75 -5.50 -20.74
CA TRP A 136 12.99 -4.26 -21.01
C TRP A 136 11.53 -4.47 -21.44
N LYS A 137 11.21 -5.59 -22.09
CA LYS A 137 9.83 -5.89 -22.54
C LYS A 137 8.97 -6.54 -21.45
N ASN A 138 9.59 -7.21 -20.47
CA ASN A 138 8.87 -7.96 -19.43
C ASN A 138 8.93 -7.25 -18.07
N VAL A 139 8.50 -6.00 -18.05
CA VAL A 139 8.46 -5.18 -16.83
C VAL A 139 7.18 -5.48 -16.07
N GLU A 140 7.25 -5.80 -14.80
CA GLU A 140 6.06 -6.03 -13.96
C GLU A 140 5.65 -4.74 -13.26
N ILE A 141 4.36 -4.42 -13.24
CA ILE A 141 3.83 -3.32 -12.40
C ILE A 141 3.37 -3.96 -11.09
N LEU A 142 4.04 -3.60 -9.99
CA LEU A 142 3.78 -4.18 -8.68
C LEU A 142 2.63 -3.48 -7.96
N ASP A 143 2.62 -2.14 -8.01
CA ASP A 143 1.62 -1.30 -7.34
C ASP A 143 1.56 0.10 -7.96
N ARG A 144 0.65 0.95 -7.46
CA ARG A 144 0.45 2.33 -7.89
C ARG A 144 0.27 3.27 -6.70
N GLY A 145 0.82 4.48 -6.80
CA GLY A 145 0.75 5.51 -5.78
C GLY A 145 0.67 6.90 -6.40
N ASN A 146 -0.47 7.58 -6.22
CA ASN A 146 -0.70 8.93 -6.73
C ASN A 146 0.27 9.98 -6.15
N SER A 147 0.75 9.79 -4.92
CA SER A 147 1.68 10.69 -4.26
C SER A 147 3.11 10.13 -4.27
N LYS A 148 4.10 11.03 -4.34
CA LYS A 148 5.52 10.66 -4.26
C LYS A 148 5.86 9.93 -2.95
N SER A 149 5.25 10.34 -1.84
CA SER A 149 5.47 9.70 -0.52
C SER A 149 4.93 8.28 -0.48
N THR A 150 3.72 8.07 -1.00
CA THR A 150 3.15 6.73 -1.16
C THR A 150 4.03 5.86 -2.03
N ARG A 151 4.51 6.39 -3.16
CA ARG A 151 5.44 5.64 -4.04
C ARG A 151 6.73 5.25 -3.36
N LYS A 152 7.36 6.15 -2.59
CA LYS A 152 8.58 5.82 -1.82
C LYS A 152 8.33 4.72 -0.79
N PHE A 153 7.20 4.80 -0.08
CA PHE A 153 6.82 3.76 0.88
C PHE A 153 6.60 2.41 0.19
N LEU A 154 5.89 2.39 -0.94
CA LEU A 154 5.63 1.18 -1.71
C LEU A 154 6.90 0.60 -2.35
N GLU A 155 7.79 1.46 -2.84
CA GLU A 155 9.12 1.06 -3.32
C GLU A 155 9.90 0.34 -2.22
N ALA A 156 9.94 0.90 -1.00
CA ALA A 156 10.53 0.24 0.16
C ALA A 156 9.79 -1.06 0.52
N TRP A 157 8.45 -1.06 0.47
CA TRP A 157 7.59 -2.22 0.74
C TRP A 157 7.88 -3.40 -0.17
N HIS A 158 8.19 -3.12 -1.43
CA HIS A 158 8.51 -4.13 -2.43
C HIS A 158 10.00 -4.49 -2.51
N SER A 159 10.90 -3.63 -2.03
CA SER A 159 12.35 -3.85 -2.06
C SER A 159 12.78 -5.01 -1.15
N ASP A 160 13.44 -6.00 -1.71
CA ASP A 160 13.97 -7.16 -1.01
C ASP A 160 15.52 -7.16 -0.99
N GLN A 161 16.12 -8.24 -0.48
CA GLN A 161 17.58 -8.38 -0.43
C GLN A 161 18.21 -8.62 -1.81
N SER A 162 17.42 -9.07 -2.80
CA SER A 162 17.89 -9.31 -4.17
C SER A 162 17.71 -8.07 -5.07
N THR A 163 17.16 -6.99 -4.52
CA THR A 163 16.91 -5.75 -5.24
C THR A 163 18.20 -4.92 -5.40
N ILE A 164 18.46 -4.45 -6.61
CA ILE A 164 19.66 -3.65 -6.97
C ILE A 164 19.59 -2.20 -6.43
N ASN A 165 18.38 -1.73 -6.13
CA ASN A 165 18.12 -0.38 -5.68
C ASN A 165 18.85 -0.07 -4.35
N LYS A 166 19.07 1.22 -4.06
CA LYS A 166 19.58 1.62 -2.74
C LYS A 166 18.65 1.04 -1.68
N HIS A 167 19.19 0.34 -0.68
CA HIS A 167 18.37 -0.32 0.33
C HIS A 167 17.57 0.75 1.10
N ILE A 168 16.25 0.81 0.85
CA ILE A 168 15.35 1.68 1.60
C ILE A 168 14.71 0.81 2.68
N GLU A 169 15.15 0.99 3.92
CA GLU A 169 14.55 0.29 5.05
C GLU A 169 13.16 0.84 5.33
N ILE A 170 12.17 -0.04 5.35
CA ILE A 170 10.84 0.28 5.85
C ILE A 170 10.96 0.44 7.36
N ASN A 171 10.26 1.43 7.92
CA ASN A 171 10.18 1.64 9.36
C ASN A 171 9.92 0.30 10.10
N PRO A 172 10.74 -0.04 11.12
CA PRO A 172 10.65 -1.29 11.87
C PRO A 172 9.25 -1.67 12.34
N ILE A 173 8.39 -0.68 12.63
CA ILE A 173 6.99 -0.86 13.05
C ILE A 173 6.20 -1.72 12.03
N TYR A 174 6.50 -1.58 10.74
CA TYR A 174 5.78 -2.30 9.69
C TYR A 174 6.38 -3.68 9.36
N GLN A 175 7.56 -4.02 9.88
CA GLN A 175 8.25 -5.27 9.57
C GLN A 175 7.46 -6.53 9.98
N PRO A 176 6.81 -6.59 11.16
CA PRO A 176 5.99 -7.75 11.54
C PRO A 176 4.82 -8.00 10.58
N ILE A 177 4.16 -6.92 10.16
CA ILE A 177 3.04 -6.96 9.22
C ILE A 177 3.54 -7.42 7.85
N ARG A 178 4.68 -6.88 7.40
CA ARG A 178 5.31 -7.28 6.13
C ARG A 178 5.64 -8.77 6.10
N LYS A 179 6.26 -9.31 7.14
CA LYS A 179 6.59 -10.74 7.25
C LYS A 179 5.33 -11.61 7.18
N THR A 180 4.29 -11.23 7.92
CA THR A 180 3.00 -11.91 7.92
C THR A 180 2.40 -11.95 6.52
N MET A 181 2.34 -10.79 5.84
CA MET A 181 1.80 -10.67 4.47
C MET A 181 2.57 -11.50 3.45
N HIS A 182 3.91 -11.54 3.52
CA HIS A 182 4.73 -12.36 2.62
C HIS A 182 4.44 -13.85 2.80
N LYS A 183 4.27 -14.32 4.03
CA LYS A 183 3.90 -15.72 4.32
C LYS A 183 2.56 -16.11 3.68
N TYR A 184 1.56 -15.24 3.77
CA TYR A 184 0.25 -15.46 3.12
C TYR A 184 0.35 -15.49 1.60
N ARG A 185 1.09 -14.54 0.99
CA ARG A 185 1.28 -14.49 -0.47
C ARG A 185 1.93 -15.77 -1.01
N ASN A 186 2.97 -16.26 -0.37
CA ASN A 186 3.69 -17.47 -0.79
C ASN A 186 2.80 -18.72 -0.68
N LYS A 187 1.96 -18.81 0.35
CA LYS A 187 1.00 -19.91 0.50
C LYS A 187 -0.02 -19.95 -0.66
N ASN A 188 -0.50 -18.80 -1.10
CA ASN A 188 -1.46 -18.71 -2.21
C ASN A 188 -0.82 -19.05 -3.57
N GLN A 189 0.43 -18.67 -3.80
CA GLN A 189 1.16 -19.03 -5.02
C GLN A 189 1.45 -20.54 -5.12
N ASN A 190 1.71 -21.20 -3.99
CA ASN A 190 1.93 -22.65 -3.95
C ASN A 190 0.62 -23.44 -4.12
N ASN A 191 -0.50 -22.93 -3.60
CA ASN A 191 -1.81 -23.60 -3.74
C ASN A 191 -2.41 -23.49 -5.16
N GLY A 192 -1.96 -22.53 -5.98
CA GLY A 192 -2.42 -22.35 -7.37
C GLY A 192 -1.76 -23.26 -8.41
N ARG A 193 -0.72 -24.02 -8.05
CA ARG A 193 0.01 -24.94 -8.96
C ARG A 193 -0.40 -26.40 -8.78
N ARG A 194 -1.71 -26.71 -8.77
CA ARG A 194 -2.18 -28.10 -8.92
C ARG A 194 -1.97 -28.54 -10.38
N PRO A 195 -1.29 -29.66 -10.68
CA PRO A 195 -1.12 -30.12 -12.05
C PRO A 195 -2.48 -30.51 -12.64
N LYS A 196 -2.83 -29.92 -13.81
CA LYS A 196 -3.95 -30.41 -14.63
C LYS A 196 -3.62 -31.85 -15.02
N GLN A 197 -4.37 -32.81 -14.48
CA GLN A 197 -4.27 -34.20 -14.93
C GLN A 197 -4.53 -34.24 -16.44
N ARG A 198 -3.54 -34.71 -17.19
CA ARG A 198 -3.68 -35.10 -18.60
C ARG A 198 -4.74 -36.21 -18.67
N SER A 199 -5.89 -35.92 -19.24
CA SER A 199 -6.77 -36.95 -19.80
C SER A 199 -6.03 -37.60 -20.96
N LYS A 200 -5.53 -38.83 -20.75
CA LYS A 200 -5.08 -39.68 -21.86
C LYS A 200 -6.30 -40.10 -22.68
N GLN A 201 -6.15 -40.03 -23.99
CA GLN A 201 -6.98 -40.72 -24.98
C GLN A 201 -6.99 -42.22 -24.72
#